data_AF-A0A4P8SAI5-F1
#
_entry.id   AF-A0A4P8SAI5-F1
#
_cell.length_a   1.000
_cell.length_b   1.000
_cell.length_c   1.000
_cell.angle_alpha   90.00
_cell.angle_beta   90.00
_cell.angle_gamma   90.00
#
_symmetry.space_group_name_H-M   'P 1'
#
loop_
_entity.id
_entity.type
_entity.pdbx_description
1 polymer ?
#
loop_
_entity_poly.entity_id
_entity_poly.type
_entity_poly.pdbx_seq_one_letter_code
_entity_poly.pdbx_strand_id
1 'polypeptide(L)'
;MKINRLVTQFQKNTGEAGYRMATFDIEVIAKSTGGLAPTILYFHDNQDVTDDIRSLRFGLDSPYSYIDDYDQFQKMLYEKEQRAINNLYDTFSIRPKNMSTSKQVLWSFGVLLLMAIPLLVAIILR
;
A
#
# COMPACT_ATOMS: atom_id res chain seq x y z
N MET A 1 -17.23 26.33 0.11
CA MET A 1 -16.93 25.48 1.28
C MET A 1 -16.05 24.35 0.76
N LYS A 2 -14.75 24.34 1.10
CA LYS A 2 -13.80 23.36 0.56
C LYS A 2 -13.91 22.10 1.43
N ILE A 3 -14.74 21.15 1.02
CA ILE A 3 -15.08 19.95 1.81
C ILE A 3 -13.86 19.01 1.93
N ASN A 4 -12.90 19.12 1.01
CA ASN A 4 -11.74 18.24 0.95
C ASN A 4 -10.44 19.01 0.67
N ARG A 5 -9.38 18.74 1.44
CA ARG A 5 -8.09 19.45 1.32
C ARG A 5 -7.37 19.12 0.00
N LEU A 6 -7.64 17.95 -0.57
CA LEU A 6 -6.99 17.44 -1.78
C LEU A 6 -7.65 17.89 -3.08
N VAL A 7 -8.72 18.70 -3.04
CA VAL A 7 -9.43 19.16 -4.25
C VAL A 7 -9.32 20.67 -4.37
N THR A 8 -8.87 21.17 -5.51
CA THR A 8 -8.78 22.61 -5.79
C THR A 8 -9.70 23.00 -6.95
N GLN A 9 -10.41 24.11 -6.77
CA GLN A 9 -11.25 24.70 -7.79
C GLN A 9 -10.40 25.51 -8.78
N PHE A 10 -10.71 25.44 -10.06
CA PHE A 10 -10.10 26.25 -11.11
C PHE A 10 -11.18 26.75 -12.08
N GLN A 11 -10.84 27.71 -12.94
CA GLN A 11 -11.76 28.22 -13.95
C GLN A 11 -11.51 27.50 -15.27
N LYS A 12 -12.54 26.86 -15.82
CA LYS A 12 -12.51 26.23 -17.14
C LYS A 12 -12.49 27.33 -18.22
N ASN A 13 -12.01 26.98 -19.41
CA ASN A 13 -11.99 27.89 -20.57
C ASN A 13 -13.40 28.37 -20.98
N THR A 14 -14.44 27.67 -20.55
CA THR A 14 -15.86 28.03 -20.73
C THR A 14 -16.37 29.06 -19.72
N GLY A 15 -15.54 29.49 -18.75
CA GLY A 15 -15.92 30.39 -17.67
C GLY A 15 -16.52 29.69 -16.43
N GLU A 16 -16.83 28.39 -16.54
CA GLU A 16 -17.38 27.58 -15.45
C GLU A 16 -16.32 27.17 -14.43
N ALA A 17 -16.76 26.90 -13.19
CA ALA A 17 -15.91 26.34 -12.16
C ALA A 17 -15.66 24.84 -12.40
N GLY A 18 -14.38 24.45 -12.49
CA GLY A 18 -13.93 23.07 -12.48
C GLY A 18 -13.27 22.69 -11.18
N TYR A 19 -13.15 21.39 -10.92
CA TYR A 19 -12.38 20.85 -9.79
C TYR A 19 -11.31 19.89 -10.29
N ARG A 20 -10.16 19.92 -9.63
CA ARG A 20 -9.03 19.03 -9.89
C ARG A 20 -8.34 18.66 -8.58
N MET A 21 -7.51 17.63 -8.60
CA MET A 21 -6.67 17.28 -7.48
C MET A 21 -5.64 18.38 -7.20
N ALA A 22 -5.45 18.70 -5.92
CA ALA A 22 -4.47 19.68 -5.47
C ALA A 22 -3.04 19.16 -5.59
N THR A 23 -2.86 17.84 -5.47
CA THR A 23 -1.56 17.16 -5.51
C THR A 23 -1.72 15.69 -5.91
N PHE A 24 -0.67 15.14 -6.49
CA PHE A 24 -0.49 13.70 -6.74
C PHE A 24 0.57 13.09 -5.82
N ASP A 25 1.20 13.92 -4.99
CA ASP A 25 2.23 13.50 -4.05
C ASP A 25 1.62 13.01 -2.74
N ILE A 26 1.03 11.82 -2.81
CA ILE A 26 0.48 11.10 -1.67
C ILE A 26 1.41 9.96 -1.31
N GLU A 27 1.90 9.94 -0.08
CA GLU A 27 2.59 8.78 0.50
C GLU A 27 1.54 7.78 1.02
N VAL A 28 1.76 6.49 0.75
CA VAL A 28 0.83 5.42 1.15
C VAL A 28 1.58 4.42 2.02
N ILE A 29 1.06 4.17 3.22
CA ILE A 29 1.66 3.28 4.20
C ILE A 29 0.64 2.20 4.58
N ALA A 30 1.03 0.94 4.45
CA ALA A 30 0.25 -0.19 4.95
C ALA A 30 0.80 -0.63 6.31
N LYS A 31 -0.07 -0.77 7.32
CA LYS A 31 0.29 -1.27 8.65
C LYS A 31 -0.54 -2.50 9.01
N SER A 32 0.10 -3.48 9.63
CA SER A 32 -0.61 -4.60 10.26
C SER A 32 -1.12 -4.15 11.63
N THR A 33 -2.42 -4.27 11.86
CA THR A 33 -3.09 -3.91 13.11
C THR A 33 -3.57 -5.14 13.88
N GLY A 34 -3.05 -6.33 13.55
CA GLY A 34 -3.45 -7.61 14.17
C GLY A 34 -4.76 -8.20 13.64
N GLY A 35 -5.44 -7.53 12.71
CA GLY A 35 -6.59 -8.05 11.97
C GLY A 35 -6.22 -8.76 10.67
N LEU A 36 -7.23 -9.34 10.00
CA LEU A 36 -7.05 -10.05 8.71
C LEU A 36 -6.64 -9.14 7.55
N ALA A 37 -6.98 -7.84 7.60
CA ALA A 37 -6.70 -6.89 6.55
C ALA A 37 -5.73 -5.79 7.04
N PRO A 38 -4.72 -5.42 6.24
CA PRO A 38 -3.84 -4.31 6.58
C PRO A 38 -4.60 -2.98 6.54
N THR A 39 -4.24 -2.08 7.45
CA THR A 39 -4.76 -0.71 7.46
C THR A 39 -3.90 0.17 6.57
N ILE A 40 -4.51 0.84 5.60
CA ILE A 40 -3.84 1.78 4.69
C ILE A 40 -4.01 3.19 5.23
N LEU A 41 -2.90 3.91 5.35
CA LEU A 41 -2.81 5.31 5.75
C LEU A 41 -2.24 6.13 4.59
N TYR A 42 -2.70 7.37 4.47
CA TYR A 42 -2.29 8.28 3.40
C TYR A 42 -1.75 9.57 3.99
N PHE A 43 -0.60 10.01 3.49
CA PHE A 43 0.06 11.22 3.95
C PHE A 43 0.36 12.16 2.79
N HIS A 44 0.27 13.45 3.05
CA HIS A 44 0.73 14.51 2.16
C HIS A 44 1.39 15.58 3.02
N ASP A 45 2.63 15.98 2.71
CA ASP A 45 3.42 16.93 3.51
C ASP A 45 3.48 16.56 5.01
N ASN A 46 3.70 15.27 5.32
CA ASN A 46 3.68 14.71 6.67
C ASN A 46 2.35 14.86 7.44
N GLN A 47 1.27 15.27 6.78
CA GLN A 47 -0.07 15.34 7.35
C GLN A 47 -0.88 14.12 6.95
N ASP A 48 -1.61 13.55 7.91
CA ASP A 48 -2.58 12.49 7.63
C ASP A 48 -3.76 13.06 6.84
N VAL A 49 -3.96 12.53 5.63
CA VAL A 49 -5.04 12.87 4.70
C VAL A 49 -5.93 11.66 4.40
N THR A 50 -5.87 10.63 5.24
CA THR A 50 -6.62 9.39 5.07
C THR A 50 -8.13 9.65 5.00
N ASP A 51 -8.65 10.53 5.85
CA ASP A 51 -10.08 10.86 5.87
C ASP A 51 -10.49 11.76 4.69
N ASP A 52 -9.57 12.57 4.16
CA ASP A 52 -9.81 13.28 2.90
C ASP A 52 -9.94 12.28 1.74
N ILE A 53 -9.07 11.26 1.66
CA ILE A 53 -9.18 10.24 0.61
C ILE A 53 -10.44 9.39 0.79
N ARG A 54 -10.82 9.04 2.03
CA ARG A 54 -12.07 8.32 2.31
C ARG A 54 -13.30 9.15 1.93
N SER A 55 -13.33 10.43 2.28
CA SER A 55 -14.47 11.30 1.92
C SER A 55 -14.58 11.53 0.42
N LEU A 56 -13.48 11.49 -0.34
CA LEU A 56 -13.54 11.49 -1.81
C LEU A 56 -14.11 10.19 -2.37
N ARG A 57 -13.62 9.03 -1.89
CA ARG A 57 -14.01 7.72 -2.44
C ARG A 57 -15.42 7.28 -2.05
N PHE A 58 -15.82 7.61 -0.83
CA PHE A 58 -17.09 7.18 -0.22
C PHE A 58 -18.05 8.35 0.00
N GLY A 59 -17.76 9.50 -0.61
CA GLY A 59 -18.67 10.63 -0.65
C GLY A 59 -19.97 10.29 -1.38
N LEU A 60 -20.97 11.16 -1.19
CA LEU A 60 -22.29 11.00 -1.80
C LEU A 60 -22.24 11.10 -3.33
N ASP A 61 -21.45 12.05 -3.82
CA ASP A 61 -21.23 12.26 -5.24
C ASP A 61 -19.96 11.53 -5.69
N SER A 62 -20.06 10.83 -6.82
CA SER A 62 -18.91 10.16 -7.42
C SER A 62 -17.84 11.20 -7.82
N PRO A 63 -16.59 11.09 -7.33
CA PRO A 63 -15.52 12.04 -7.67
C PRO A 63 -15.19 12.05 -9.18
N TYR A 64 -15.50 10.97 -9.90
CA TYR A 64 -15.36 10.89 -11.35
C TYR A 64 -16.29 11.85 -12.12
N SER A 65 -17.36 12.35 -11.52
CA SER A 65 -18.30 13.23 -12.20
C SER A 65 -17.92 14.71 -12.16
N TYR A 66 -17.08 15.13 -11.19
CA TYR A 66 -16.80 16.55 -10.94
C TYR A 66 -15.32 16.90 -10.79
N ILE A 67 -14.43 15.92 -10.63
CA ILE A 67 -12.97 16.13 -10.56
C ILE A 67 -12.34 15.63 -11.86
N ASP A 68 -11.82 16.57 -12.65
CA ASP A 68 -11.40 16.32 -14.04
C ASP A 68 -10.22 15.31 -14.14
N ASP A 69 -9.33 15.28 -13.15
CA ASP A 69 -8.11 14.45 -13.12
C ASP A 69 -8.18 13.26 -12.13
N TYR A 70 -9.38 12.94 -11.63
CA TYR A 70 -9.55 11.90 -10.61
C TYR A 70 -9.17 10.49 -11.07
N ASP A 71 -9.41 10.15 -12.34
CA ASP A 71 -9.02 8.84 -12.87
C ASP A 71 -7.49 8.61 -12.80
N GLN A 72 -6.71 9.64 -13.12
CA GLN A 72 -5.25 9.58 -13.04
C GLN A 72 -4.82 9.46 -11.57
N PHE A 73 -5.46 10.21 -10.68
CA PHE A 73 -5.18 10.17 -9.25
C PHE A 73 -5.49 8.80 -8.65
N GLN A 74 -6.63 8.19 -8.99
CA GLN A 74 -7.03 6.88 -8.49
C GLN A 74 -6.10 5.77 -9.00
N LYS A 75 -5.63 5.84 -10.26
CA LYS A 75 -4.63 4.90 -10.80
C LYS A 75 -3.31 5.00 -10.02
N MET A 76 -2.82 6.22 -9.80
CA MET A 76 -1.61 6.47 -9.01
C MET A 76 -1.74 5.94 -7.57
N LEU A 77 -2.87 6.22 -6.91
CA LEU A 77 -3.12 5.71 -5.56
C LEU A 77 -3.14 4.19 -5.52
N TYR A 78 -3.83 3.54 -6.46
CA TYR A 78 -3.91 2.08 -6.53
C TYR A 78 -2.53 1.44 -6.66
N GLU A 79 -1.66 1.99 -7.52
CA GLU A 79 -0.28 1.49 -7.65
C GLU A 79 0.52 1.62 -6.35
N LYS A 80 0.38 2.75 -5.65
CA LYS A 80 1.05 2.98 -4.36
C LYS A 80 0.50 2.08 -3.26
N GLU A 81 -0.81 1.85 -3.21
CA GLU A 81 -1.46 0.92 -2.28
C GLU A 81 -0.95 -0.51 -2.47
N GLN A 82 -0.92 -1.00 -3.71
CA GLN A 82 -0.38 -2.32 -4.01
C GLN A 82 1.08 -2.45 -3.58
N ARG A 83 1.90 -1.43 -3.84
CA ARG A 83 3.29 -1.40 -3.38
C ARG A 83 3.41 -1.42 -1.86
N ALA A 84 2.60 -0.62 -1.15
CA ALA A 84 2.61 -0.56 0.31
C ALA A 84 2.20 -1.90 0.93
N ILE A 85 1.16 -2.53 0.40
CA ILE A 85 0.70 -3.86 0.83
C ILE A 85 1.78 -4.92 0.59
N ASN A 86 2.41 -4.91 -0.59
CA ASN A 86 3.50 -5.84 -0.90
C ASN A 86 4.68 -5.66 0.05
N ASN A 87 5.09 -4.41 0.33
CA ASN A 87 6.16 -4.12 1.28
C ASN A 87 5.83 -4.61 2.70
N LEU A 88 4.57 -4.47 3.11
CA LEU A 88 4.11 -4.97 4.41
C LEU A 88 4.21 -6.50 4.49
N TYR A 89 3.68 -7.21 3.49
CA TYR A 89 3.77 -8.68 3.45
C TYR A 89 5.21 -9.18 3.31
N ASP A 90 6.04 -8.44 2.58
CA ASP A 90 7.47 -8.74 2.46
C ASP A 90 8.19 -8.63 3.81
N THR A 91 7.75 -7.72 4.69
CA THR A 91 8.31 -7.59 6.05
C THR A 91 8.00 -8.82 6.92
N PHE A 92 6.85 -9.47 6.70
CA PHE A 92 6.50 -10.72 7.39
C PHE A 92 7.11 -11.97 6.73
N SER A 93 7.58 -11.86 5.49
CA SER A 93 8.18 -12.99 4.78
C SER A 93 9.62 -13.21 5.24
N ILE A 94 9.90 -14.37 5.83
CA ILE A 94 11.26 -14.84 6.15
C ILE A 94 12.06 -15.18 4.87
N ARG A 95 11.46 -15.06 3.69
CA ARG A 95 12.14 -15.41 2.43
C ARG A 95 13.19 -14.34 2.09
N PRO A 96 14.49 -14.66 2.06
CA PRO A 96 15.50 -13.72 1.58
C PRO A 96 15.25 -13.40 0.11
N LYS A 97 14.79 -12.18 -0.19
CA LYS A 97 14.70 -11.67 -1.56
C LYS A 97 16.07 -11.17 -2.01
N ASN A 98 16.38 -11.35 -3.30
CA ASN A 98 17.69 -11.17 -3.93
C ASN A 98 18.75 -12.26 -3.65
N MET A 99 18.33 -13.46 -3.26
CA MET A 99 19.21 -14.63 -3.33
C MET A 99 19.15 -15.23 -4.75
N SER A 100 20.32 -15.43 -5.36
CA SER A 100 20.46 -16.25 -6.57
C SER A 100 19.88 -17.64 -6.34
N THR A 101 19.43 -18.31 -7.39
CA THR A 101 18.81 -19.65 -7.33
C THR A 101 19.62 -20.62 -6.47
N SER A 102 20.95 -20.60 -6.61
CA SER A 102 21.90 -21.38 -5.81
C SER A 102 21.83 -21.09 -4.30
N LYS A 103 21.68 -19.83 -3.91
CA LYS A 103 21.55 -19.45 -2.49
C LYS A 103 20.18 -19.82 -1.92
N GLN A 104 19.12 -19.79 -2.72
CA GLN A 104 17.80 -20.26 -2.29
C GLN A 104 17.77 -21.77 -2.04
N VAL A 105 18.42 -22.55 -2.90
CA VAL A 105 18.57 -24.01 -2.71
C VAL A 105 19.34 -24.31 -1.43
N LEU A 106 20.47 -23.63 -1.21
CA LEU A 106 21.28 -23.82 -0.01
C LEU A 106 20.51 -23.43 1.27
N TRP A 107 19.76 -22.33 1.25
CA TRP A 107 18.91 -21.91 2.36
C TRP A 107 17.82 -22.95 2.67
N SER A 108 17.12 -23.43 1.64
CA SER A 108 16.05 -24.42 1.80
C SER A 108 16.58 -25.73 2.38
N PHE A 109 17.77 -26.16 1.96
CA PHE A 109 18.43 -27.34 2.50
C PHE A 109 18.83 -27.15 3.97
N GLY A 110 19.34 -25.96 4.32
CA GLY A 110 19.66 -25.62 5.70
C GLY A 110 18.45 -25.65 6.65
N VAL A 111 17.30 -25.11 6.21
CA VAL A 111 16.06 -25.16 7.00
C VAL A 111 15.58 -26.60 7.19
N LEU A 112 15.61 -27.42 6.13
CA LEU A 112 15.26 -28.85 6.22
C LEU A 112 16.15 -29.60 7.20
N LEU A 113 17.45 -29.33 7.19
CA LEU A 113 18.41 -29.97 8.08
C LEU A 113 18.17 -29.57 9.55
N LEU A 114 17.85 -28.29 9.80
CA LEU A 114 17.42 -27.80 11.13
C LEU A 114 16.15 -28.50 11.61
N MET A 115 15.14 -28.67 10.74
CA MET A 115 13.91 -29.39 11.08
C MET A 115 14.15 -30.89 11.35
N ALA A 116 15.21 -31.47 10.79
CA ALA A 116 15.58 -32.86 11.01
C ALA A 116 16.38 -33.11 12.30
N ILE A 117 16.89 -32.06 12.98
CA ILE A 117 17.70 -32.20 14.21
C ILE A 117 16.99 -33.01 15.30
N PRO A 118 15.70 -32.79 15.63
CA PRO A 118 15.02 -33.58 16.66
C PRO A 118 14.99 -35.08 16.34
N LEU A 119 14.80 -35.42 15.07
CA LEU A 119 14.81 -36.81 14.60
C LEU A 119 16.22 -37.42 14.72
N LEU A 120 17.25 -36.68 14.31
CA LEU A 120 18.65 -37.13 14.40
C LEU A 120 19.08 -37.34 15.85
N VAL A 121 18.71 -36.44 16.75
CA VAL A 121 18.97 -36.56 18.20
C VAL A 121 18.27 -37.80 18.77
N ALA A 122 17.02 -38.06 18.38
CA ALA A 122 16.29 -39.24 18.83
C ALA A 122 16.91 -40.57 18.33
N ILE A 123 17.52 -40.57 17.14
CA ILE A 123 18.24 -41.74 16.60
C ILE A 123 19.56 -41.97 17.35
N ILE A 124 20.29 -40.91 17.69
CA ILE A 124 21.62 -40.99 18.34
C ILE A 124 21.51 -41.33 19.83
N LEU A 125 20.44 -40.88 20.52
CA LEU A 125 20.21 -41.15 21.95
C LEU A 125 19.52 -42.50 22.22
N ARG A 126 19.26 -43.30 21.16
CA ARG A 126 18.70 -44.64 21.26
C ARG A 126 19.81 -45.68 21.38
#